data_AF-A0A920EWC2-F1
#
_entry.id   AF-A0A920EWC2-F1
#
_cell.length_a   1.000
_cell.length_b   1.000
_cell.length_c   1.000
_cell.angle_alpha   90.00
_cell.angle_beta   90.00
_cell.angle_gamma   90.00
#
_symmetry.space_group_name_H-M   'P 1'
#
loop_
_entity.id
_entity.type
_entity.pdbx_description
1 polymer ?
#
loop_
_entity_poly.entity_id
_entity_poly.type
_entity_poly.pdbx_seq_one_letter_code
_entity_poly.pdbx_strand_id
1 'polypeptide(L)'
;MIESAGGMIPFICHVFLILFGGFFGLSFAFNKNFVQNSLGFASKDAMFMGRPLGFLMIGVVLMLIATLFQIGGFTSPNEVIGIMFIFTIFAFCYNLGTTLKIFESFDGNDWPIKNAIRPLIPMVVILIRYFTL
;
A
#
# COMPACT_ATOMS: atom_id res chain seq x y z
N MET A 1 -10.81 21.43 -3.07
CA MET A 1 -10.57 19.99 -2.85
C MET A 1 -10.32 19.24 -4.15
N ILE A 2 -11.28 19.19 -5.09
CA ILE A 2 -11.06 18.51 -6.38
C ILE A 2 -10.07 19.27 -7.27
N GLU A 3 -10.25 20.59 -7.43
CA GLU A 3 -9.33 21.43 -8.20
C GLU A 3 -7.93 21.49 -7.57
N SER A 4 -7.87 21.59 -6.25
CA SER A 4 -6.60 21.55 -5.49
C SER A 4 -5.88 20.20 -5.57
N ALA A 5 -6.56 19.12 -5.96
CA ALA A 5 -5.96 17.81 -6.17
C ALA A 5 -5.43 17.62 -7.62
N GLY A 6 -5.69 18.57 -8.52
CA GLY A 6 -5.36 18.47 -9.96
C GLY A 6 -6.52 18.02 -10.84
N GLY A 7 -7.75 17.95 -10.31
CA GLY A 7 -8.95 17.55 -11.04
C GLY A 7 -9.63 16.30 -10.47
N MET A 8 -10.69 15.86 -11.16
CA MET A 8 -11.55 14.77 -10.67
C MET A 8 -10.82 13.43 -10.61
N ILE A 9 -10.01 13.09 -11.62
CA ILE A 9 -9.29 11.80 -11.66
C ILE A 9 -8.23 11.74 -10.55
N PRO A 10 -7.32 12.73 -10.41
CA PRO A 10 -6.36 12.75 -9.30
C PRO A 10 -7.00 12.68 -7.91
N PHE A 11 -8.15 13.35 -7.72
CA PHE A 11 -8.92 13.29 -6.48
C PHE A 11 -9.42 11.87 -6.17
N ILE A 12 -10.04 11.20 -7.15
CA ILE A 12 -10.53 9.83 -6.98
C ILE A 12 -9.37 8.86 -6.69
N CYS A 13 -8.25 9.00 -7.39
CA CYS A 13 -7.05 8.20 -7.12
C CYS A 13 -6.54 8.41 -5.69
N HIS A 14 -6.53 9.66 -5.22
CA HIS A 14 -6.11 9.98 -3.85
C HIS A 14 -7.04 9.34 -2.80
N VAL A 15 -8.35 9.44 -2.99
CA VAL A 15 -9.35 8.79 -2.12
C VAL A 15 -9.19 7.27 -2.14
N PHE A 16 -8.97 6.68 -3.31
CA PHE A 16 -8.71 5.24 -3.43
C PHE A 16 -7.49 4.83 -2.60
N LEU A 17 -6.38 5.57 -2.68
CA LEU A 17 -5.16 5.28 -1.92
C LEU A 17 -5.40 5.34 -0.40
N ILE A 18 -6.24 6.27 0.07
CA ILE A 18 -6.66 6.36 1.48
C ILE A 18 -7.45 5.10 1.87
N LEU A 19 -8.46 4.71 1.09
CA LEU A 19 -9.30 3.55 1.38
C LEU A 19 -8.51 2.24 1.34
N PHE A 20 -7.68 2.08 0.30
CA PHE A 20 -6.83 0.91 0.12
C PHE A 20 -5.81 0.81 1.26
N GLY A 21 -5.04 1.88 1.51
CA GLY A 21 -4.07 1.92 2.59
C GLY A 21 -4.71 1.74 3.96
N GLY A 22 -5.88 2.34 4.18
CA GLY A 22 -6.64 2.25 5.43
C GLY A 22 -7.12 0.83 5.71
N PHE A 23 -7.68 0.14 4.70
CA PHE A 23 -8.08 -1.26 4.82
C PHE A 23 -6.91 -2.15 5.20
N PHE A 24 -5.78 -2.05 4.50
CA PHE A 24 -4.59 -2.86 4.80
C PHE A 24 -3.98 -2.49 6.15
N GLY A 25 -3.82 -1.20 6.45
CA GLY A 25 -3.24 -0.73 7.71
C GLY A 25 -4.04 -1.19 8.93
N LEU A 26 -5.35 -0.99 8.92
CA LEU A 26 -6.24 -1.47 10.00
C LEU A 26 -6.25 -3.00 10.09
N SER A 27 -6.24 -3.70 8.95
CA SER A 27 -6.22 -5.17 8.94
C SER A 27 -4.92 -5.72 9.52
N PHE A 28 -3.77 -5.17 9.15
CA PHE A 28 -2.48 -5.57 9.73
C PHE A 28 -2.35 -5.21 11.22
N ALA A 29 -2.86 -4.05 11.63
CA ALA A 29 -2.75 -3.60 13.02
C ALA A 29 -3.68 -4.37 13.97
N PHE A 30 -4.93 -4.63 13.56
CA PHE A 30 -5.99 -5.07 14.47
C PHE A 30 -6.62 -6.43 14.12
N ASN A 31 -6.55 -6.89 12.87
CA ASN A 31 -7.12 -8.18 12.48
C ASN A 31 -6.11 -9.32 12.63
N LYS A 32 -6.26 -10.07 13.72
CA LYS A 32 -5.40 -11.22 14.06
C LYS A 32 -5.38 -12.27 12.93
N ASN A 33 -6.46 -12.48 12.21
CA ASN A 33 -6.54 -13.52 11.18
C ASN A 33 -6.06 -13.04 9.80
N PHE A 34 -5.77 -11.74 9.64
CA PHE A 34 -5.48 -11.18 8.33
C PHE A 34 -4.19 -11.72 7.72
N VAL A 35 -3.12 -11.81 8.51
CA VAL A 35 -1.82 -12.32 8.04
C VAL A 35 -1.94 -13.79 7.63
N GLN A 36 -2.64 -14.61 8.42
CA GLN A 36 -2.88 -16.01 8.08
C GLN A 36 -3.75 -16.15 6.82
N ASN A 37 -4.91 -15.50 6.78
CA ASN A 37 -5.88 -15.70 5.71
C ASN A 37 -5.44 -15.03 4.39
N SER A 38 -4.71 -13.92 4.46
CA SER A 38 -4.34 -13.13 3.28
C SER A 38 -2.93 -13.43 2.79
N LEU A 39 -1.98 -13.68 3.70
CA LEU A 39 -0.57 -13.92 3.34
C LEU A 39 -0.14 -15.38 3.52
N GLY A 40 -0.92 -16.22 4.21
CA GLY A 40 -0.60 -17.64 4.38
C GLY A 40 0.34 -17.94 5.54
N PHE A 41 0.78 -16.94 6.32
CA PHE A 41 1.64 -17.19 7.48
C PHE A 41 0.83 -17.63 8.69
N ALA A 42 1.02 -18.88 9.12
CA ALA A 42 0.32 -19.46 10.26
C ALA A 42 0.95 -19.12 11.63
N SER A 43 2.15 -18.55 11.66
CA SER A 43 2.86 -18.29 12.92
C SER A 43 2.35 -17.05 13.66
N LYS A 44 2.28 -17.14 14.99
CA LYS A 44 1.93 -16.00 15.84
C LYS A 44 2.96 -14.87 15.76
N ASP A 45 4.20 -15.21 15.48
CA ASP A 45 5.29 -14.25 15.35
C ASP A 45 5.13 -13.41 14.07
N ALA A 46 4.74 -14.03 12.94
CA ALA A 46 4.45 -13.29 11.71
C ALA A 46 3.27 -12.32 11.89
N MET A 47 2.25 -12.73 12.65
CA MET A 47 1.14 -11.83 13.00
C MET A 47 1.63 -10.65 13.84
N PHE A 48 2.52 -10.88 14.80
CA PHE A 48 3.04 -9.82 15.66
C PHE A 48 3.93 -8.84 14.87
N MET A 49 4.75 -9.35 13.94
CA MET A 49 5.56 -8.52 13.03
C MET A 49 4.73 -7.73 12.02
N GLY A 50 3.55 -8.21 11.64
CA GLY A 50 2.62 -7.49 10.78
C GLY A 50 2.04 -6.22 11.43
N ARG A 51 1.95 -6.16 12.77
CA ARG A 51 1.33 -5.02 13.47
C ARG A 51 2.11 -3.71 13.34
N PRO A 52 3.45 -3.66 13.56
CA PRO A 52 4.24 -2.47 13.27
C PRO A 52 4.04 -1.96 11.85
N LEU A 53 4.01 -2.86 10.87
CA LEU A 53 3.75 -2.50 9.47
C LEU A 53 2.35 -1.91 9.28
N GLY A 54 1.34 -2.46 9.95
CA GLY A 54 -0.01 -1.88 9.99
C GLY A 54 -0.04 -0.45 10.52
N PHE A 55 0.66 -0.17 11.64
CA PHE A 55 0.75 1.19 12.19
C PHE A 55 1.50 2.17 11.27
N LEU A 56 2.58 1.73 10.62
CA LEU A 56 3.27 2.54 9.62
C LEU A 56 2.35 2.89 8.45
N MET A 57 1.58 1.91 7.95
CA MET A 57 0.59 2.15 6.89
C MET A 57 -0.52 3.11 7.34
N ILE A 58 -1.02 2.99 8.58
CA ILE A 58 -1.98 3.94 9.15
C ILE A 58 -1.38 5.35 9.17
N GLY A 59 -0.11 5.50 9.57
CA GLY A 59 0.59 6.78 9.52
C GLY A 59 0.61 7.41 8.12
N VAL A 60 0.91 6.61 7.09
CA VAL A 60 0.87 7.07 5.68
C VAL A 60 -0.54 7.50 5.28
N VAL A 61 -1.57 6.73 5.66
CA VAL A 61 -2.98 7.07 5.40
C VAL A 61 -3.38 8.38 6.07
N LEU A 62 -2.97 8.62 7.31
CA LEU A 62 -3.21 9.88 8.00
C LEU A 62 -2.53 11.06 7.29
N MET A 63 -1.32 10.87 6.76
CA MET A 63 -0.65 11.88 5.94
C MET A 63 -1.38 12.13 4.61
N LEU A 64 -1.91 11.09 3.96
CA LEU A 64 -2.76 11.25 2.77
C LEU A 64 -4.05 12.01 3.09
N ILE A 65 -4.67 11.77 4.24
CA ILE A 65 -5.85 12.52 4.69
C ILE A 65 -5.46 13.98 4.94
N ALA A 66 -4.39 14.23 5.70
CA ALA A 66 -3.94 15.57 6.04
C ALA A 66 -3.63 16.39 4.78
N THR A 67 -2.96 15.80 3.79
CA THR A 67 -2.63 16.45 2.51
C THR A 67 -3.85 16.65 1.61
N LEU A 68 -4.84 15.75 1.64
CA LEU A 68 -6.10 15.91 0.89
C LEU A 68 -6.93 17.10 1.38
N PHE A 69 -6.99 17.27 2.70
CA PHE A 69 -7.72 18.35 3.36
C PHE A 69 -6.86 19.60 3.63
N GLN A 70 -5.58 19.59 3.23
CA GLN A 70 -4.62 20.68 3.46
C GLN A 70 -4.49 21.09 4.94
N ILE A 71 -4.60 20.12 5.84
CA ILE A 71 -4.52 20.32 7.29
C ILE A 71 -3.05 20.54 7.69
N GLY A 72 -2.77 21.49 8.58
CA GLY A 72 -1.42 21.67 9.12
C GLY A 72 -0.41 22.31 8.15
N GLY A 73 -0.89 22.98 7.10
CA GLY A 73 -0.05 23.72 6.15
C GLY A 73 0.56 22.88 5.02
N PHE A 74 0.13 21.62 4.87
CA PHE A 74 0.54 20.81 3.73
C PHE A 74 -0.03 21.36 2.42
N THR A 75 0.85 21.63 1.45
CA THR A 75 0.50 22.20 0.14
C THR A 75 0.43 21.15 -0.97
N SER A 76 1.06 19.99 -0.78
CA SER A 76 1.18 18.94 -1.79
C SER A 76 1.10 17.53 -1.17
N PRO A 77 0.41 16.58 -1.81
CA PRO A 77 0.46 15.15 -1.46
C PRO A 77 1.55 14.37 -2.20
N ASN A 78 2.27 14.99 -3.15
CA ASN A 78 3.13 14.29 -4.10
C ASN A 78 4.32 13.58 -3.43
N GLU A 79 4.84 14.13 -2.34
CA GLU A 79 5.93 13.53 -1.57
C GLU A 79 5.49 12.21 -0.92
N VAL A 80 4.31 12.21 -0.30
CA VAL A 80 3.73 11.02 0.33
C VAL A 80 3.43 9.94 -0.72
N ILE A 81 2.85 10.35 -1.84
CA ILE A 81 2.51 9.47 -2.96
C ILE A 81 3.77 8.93 -3.65
N GLY A 82 4.83 9.74 -3.78
CA GLY A 82 6.11 9.34 -4.34
C GLY A 82 6.81 8.26 -3.49
N ILE A 83 6.79 8.43 -2.16
CA ILE A 83 7.28 7.40 -1.24
C ILE A 83 6.48 6.10 -1.40
N MET A 84 5.14 6.19 -1.45
CA MET A 84 4.30 5.01 -1.69
C MET A 84 4.63 4.33 -3.02
N PHE A 85 4.88 5.08 -4.08
CA PHE A 85 5.24 4.53 -5.38
C PHE A 85 6.51 3.68 -5.29
N ILE A 86 7.56 4.20 -4.64
CA ILE A 86 8.81 3.48 -4.41
C ILE A 86 8.56 2.17 -3.64
N PHE A 87 7.77 2.23 -2.56
CA PHE A 87 7.40 1.03 -1.81
C PHE A 87 6.64 0.01 -2.66
N THR A 88 5.71 0.45 -3.51
CA THR A 88 4.94 -0.45 -4.38
C THR A 88 5.83 -1.11 -5.45
N ILE A 89 6.82 -0.40 -5.99
CA ILE A 89 7.79 -0.97 -6.93
C ILE A 89 8.62 -2.06 -6.24
N PHE A 90 9.21 -1.75 -5.08
CA PHE A 90 10.03 -2.74 -4.37
C PHE A 90 9.22 -3.96 -3.95
N ALA A 91 8.00 -3.76 -3.46
CA ALA A 91 7.09 -4.85 -3.14
C ALA A 91 6.75 -5.69 -4.37
N PHE A 92 6.47 -5.05 -5.52
CA PHE A 92 6.20 -5.75 -6.78
C PHE A 92 7.40 -6.58 -7.24
N CYS A 93 8.58 -5.97 -7.32
CA CYS A 93 9.80 -6.64 -7.77
C CYS A 93 10.19 -7.81 -6.87
N TYR A 94 10.08 -7.65 -5.54
CA TYR A 94 10.33 -8.73 -4.59
C TYR A 94 9.37 -9.90 -4.83
N ASN A 95 8.06 -9.64 -4.85
CA ASN A 95 7.07 -10.69 -5.04
C ASN A 95 7.16 -11.37 -6.41
N LEU A 96 7.48 -10.61 -7.46
CA LEU A 96 7.71 -11.16 -8.79
C LEU A 96 8.96 -12.04 -8.81
N GLY A 97 10.06 -11.60 -8.20
CA GLY A 97 11.29 -12.39 -8.08
C GLY A 97 11.08 -13.69 -7.32
N THR A 98 10.29 -13.67 -6.24
CA THR A 98 9.92 -14.89 -5.51
C THR A 98 9.00 -15.80 -6.33
N THR A 99 8.01 -15.26 -7.06
CA THR A 99 7.16 -16.06 -7.98
C THR A 99 7.97 -16.69 -9.11
N LEU A 100 8.99 -15.99 -9.63
CA LEU A 100 9.91 -16.50 -10.66
C LEU A 100 11.02 -17.41 -10.10
N LYS A 101 10.99 -17.74 -8.79
CA LYS A 101 11.99 -18.56 -8.10
C LYS A 101 13.43 -17.99 -8.14
N ILE A 102 13.56 -16.68 -8.33
CA ILE A 102 14.84 -15.95 -8.19
C ILE A 102 15.19 -15.82 -6.71
N PHE A 103 14.17 -15.62 -5.87
CA PHE A 103 14.29 -15.60 -4.40
C PHE A 103 13.56 -16.80 -3.79
N GLU A 104 14.06 -17.29 -2.66
CA GLU A 104 13.41 -18.36 -1.92
C GLU A 104 12.09 -17.89 -1.30
N SER A 105 11.06 -18.72 -1.43
CA SER A 105 9.81 -18.59 -0.68
C SER A 105 10.02 -19.01 0.77
N PHE A 106 9.37 -18.31 1.71
CA PHE A 106 9.51 -18.59 3.14
C PHE A 106 9.22 -20.04 3.56
N ASP A 107 8.29 -20.71 2.88
CA ASP A 107 7.84 -22.07 3.17
C ASP A 107 8.34 -23.13 2.17
N GLY A 108 9.21 -22.72 1.24
CA GLY A 108 9.70 -23.59 0.15
C GLY A 108 8.65 -23.95 -0.92
N ASN A 109 7.41 -23.44 -0.82
CA ASN A 109 6.34 -23.71 -1.78
C ASN A 109 6.27 -22.63 -2.87
N ASP A 110 5.53 -22.93 -3.95
CA ASP A 110 5.34 -21.97 -5.04
C ASP A 110 4.68 -20.68 -4.54
N TRP A 111 5.36 -19.54 -4.77
CA TRP A 111 4.86 -18.23 -4.33
C TRP A 111 3.71 -17.74 -5.20
N PRO A 112 2.49 -17.54 -4.65
CA PRO A 112 1.32 -17.22 -5.45
C PRO A 112 1.44 -15.88 -6.18
N ILE A 113 1.19 -15.86 -7.50
CA ILE A 113 1.26 -14.64 -8.32
C ILE A 113 0.36 -13.50 -7.83
N LYS A 114 -0.74 -13.83 -7.13
CA LYS A 114 -1.61 -12.84 -6.48
C LYS A 114 -0.84 -11.89 -5.55
N ASN A 115 0.27 -12.33 -4.95
CA ASN A 115 1.08 -11.51 -4.06
C ASN A 115 1.88 -10.44 -4.83
N ALA A 116 2.24 -10.69 -6.09
CA ALA A 116 2.81 -9.66 -6.98
C ALA A 116 1.73 -8.70 -7.52
N ILE A 117 0.50 -9.18 -7.73
CA ILE A 117 -0.60 -8.33 -8.22
C ILE A 117 -1.06 -7.32 -7.17
N ARG A 118 -1.03 -7.66 -5.88
CA ARG A 118 -1.45 -6.75 -4.78
C ARG A 118 -0.75 -5.39 -4.78
N PRO A 119 0.59 -5.29 -4.82
CA PRO A 119 1.29 -4.00 -4.92
C PRO A 119 1.12 -3.32 -6.29
N LEU A 120 0.79 -4.06 -7.34
CA LEU A 120 0.52 -3.51 -8.68
C LEU A 120 -0.73 -2.60 -8.68
N ILE A 121 -1.77 -2.95 -7.89
CA ILE A 121 -3.01 -2.18 -7.80
C ILE A 121 -2.76 -0.71 -7.41
N PRO A 122 -2.18 -0.41 -6.23
CA PRO A 122 -1.89 0.97 -5.85
C PRO A 122 -0.84 1.62 -6.76
N MET A 123 0.11 0.85 -7.30
CA MET A 123 1.10 1.38 -8.25
C MET A 123 0.43 1.95 -9.51
N VAL A 124 -0.50 1.21 -10.11
CA VAL A 124 -1.25 1.67 -11.29
C VAL A 124 -2.10 2.90 -10.97
N VAL A 125 -2.74 2.95 -9.79
CA VAL A 125 -3.51 4.12 -9.37
C VAL A 125 -2.61 5.36 -9.23
N ILE A 126 -1.40 5.19 -8.72
CA ILE A 126 -0.42 6.29 -8.63
C ILE A 126 0.01 6.75 -10.03
N LEU A 127 0.25 5.83 -10.96
CA LEU A 127 0.59 6.17 -12.35
C LEU A 127 -0.56 6.92 -13.04
N ILE A 128 -1.80 6.43 -12.90
CA ILE A 128 -2.98 7.12 -13.45
C ILE A 128 -3.06 8.54 -12.89
N ARG A 129 -2.90 8.71 -11.58
CA ARG A 129 -2.87 10.04 -10.96
C ARG A 129 -1.76 10.91 -11.56
N TYR A 130 -0.55 10.38 -11.70
CA TYR A 130 0.60 11.15 -12.21
C TYR A 130 0.38 11.64 -13.66
N PHE A 131 -0.17 10.79 -14.53
CA PHE A 131 -0.44 11.15 -15.92
C PHE A 131 -1.73 11.97 -16.12
N THR A 132 -2.52 12.21 -15.07
CA THR A 132 -3.77 12.99 -15.13
C THR A 132 -3.75 14.24 -14.25
N LEU A 133 -2.59 14.58 -13.71
CA LEU A 133 -2.31 15.82 -12.97
C LEU A 133 -2.15 17.02 -13.90
#